data_AF-A0A1P8XKN8-F1
#
_entry.id   AF-A0A1P8XKN8-F1
#
_cell.length_a   1.000
_cell.length_b   1.000
_cell.length_c   1.000
_cell.angle_alpha   90.00
_cell.angle_beta   90.00
_cell.angle_gamma   90.00
#
_symmetry.space_group_name_H-M   'P 1'
#
loop_
_entity.id
_entity.type
_entity.pdbx_description
1 polymer ?
#
loop_
_entity_poly.entity_id
_entity_poly.type
_entity_poly.pdbx_seq_one_letter_code
_entity_poly.pdbx_strand_id
1 'polypeptide(L)' 'MQTVLVTWTEVSRHQARVQVPLGADIDELDLENRLAELDDDGFQGLEREINSVTEVEHDPHAEILVPADPTTERRVRIRH' A
#
# COMPACT_ATOMS: atom_id res chain seq x y z
N MET A 1 5.88 23.39 -9.43
CA MET A 1 5.63 22.05 -8.87
C MET A 1 6.93 21.56 -8.27
N GLN A 2 6.86 20.64 -7.32
CA GLN A 2 8.03 20.05 -6.67
C GLN A 2 8.03 18.55 -6.93
N THR A 3 9.20 17.98 -7.19
CA THR A 3 9.36 16.53 -7.34
C THR A 3 9.66 15.93 -5.98
N VAL A 4 8.89 14.89 -5.62
CA VAL A 4 9.13 14.09 -4.42
C VAL A 4 9.27 12.63 -4.85
N LEU A 5 10.26 11.94 -4.30
CA LEU A 5 10.36 10.50 -4.38
C LEU A 5 9.49 9.90 -3.27
N VAL A 6 8.47 9.15 -3.66
CA VAL A 6 7.59 8.41 -2.74
C VAL A 6 7.91 6.93 -2.89
N THR A 7 8.25 6.27 -1.78
CA THR A 7 8.39 4.82 -1.73
C THR A 7 7.23 4.25 -0.94
N TRP A 8 6.54 3.26 -1.50
CA TRP A 8 5.45 2.56 -0.84
C TRP A 8 5.50 1.06 -1.15
N THR A 9 4.87 0.29 -0.28
CA THR A 9 4.70 -1.15 -0.44
C THR A 9 3.21 -1.44 -0.63
N GLU A 10 2.90 -2.37 -1.52
CA GLU A 10 1.55 -2.91 -1.67
C GLU A 10 1.46 -4.24 -0.93
N VAL A 11 0.52 -4.35 0.01
CA VAL A 11 0.31 -5.51 0.86
C VAL A 11 -1.03 -6.15 0.50
N SER A 12 -1.01 -7.40 0.06
CA SER A 12 -2.23 -8.19 -0.17
C SER A 12 -2.71 -8.79 1.14
N ARG A 13 -3.98 -8.57 1.48
CA ARG A 13 -4.61 -9.16 2.65
C ARG A 13 -5.48 -10.33 2.25
N HIS A 14 -5.25 -11.47 2.89
CA HIS A 14 -6.03 -12.69 2.74
C HIS A 14 -6.56 -13.13 4.10
N GLN A 15 -7.81 -13.61 4.16
CA GLN A 15 -8.41 -14.13 5.37
C GLN A 15 -9.40 -15.24 5.04
N ALA A 16 -9.15 -16.43 5.58
CA ALA A 16 -10.01 -17.59 5.43
C ALA A 16 -10.39 -18.19 6.79
N ARG A 17 -11.57 -18.81 6.87
CA ARG A 17 -11.95 -19.67 8.00
C ARG A 17 -11.73 -21.12 7.59
N VAL A 18 -10.81 -21.80 8.26
CA VAL A 18 -10.47 -23.20 7.98
C VAL A 18 -10.89 -24.11 9.12
N GLN A 19 -11.18 -25.38 8.82
CA GLN A 19 -11.44 -26.41 9.84
C GLN A 19 -10.16 -27.20 10.09
N VAL A 20 -9.85 -27.44 11.36
CA VAL A 20 -8.69 -28.21 11.81
C VAL A 20 -9.13 -29.36 12.72
N PRO A 21 -8.46 -30.52 12.70
CA PRO A 21 -8.79 -31.63 13.60
C PRO A 21 -8.71 -31.23 15.07
N LEU A 22 -9.57 -31.82 15.90
CA LEU A 22 -9.51 -31.61 17.35
C LEU A 22 -8.18 -32.12 17.92
N GLY A 23 -7.49 -31.26 18.67
CA GLY A 23 -6.19 -31.56 19.26
C GLY A 23 -5.00 -31.45 18.30
N ALA A 24 -5.22 -30.97 17.07
CA ALA A 24 -4.12 -30.58 16.20
C ALA A 24 -3.35 -29.40 16.84
N ASP A 25 -2.03 -29.49 16.84
CA ASP A 25 -1.16 -28.37 17.18
C ASP A 25 -1.07 -27.44 15.97
N ILE A 26 -1.58 -26.23 16.10
CA ILE A 26 -1.70 -25.27 14.99
C ILE A 26 -0.34 -24.69 14.63
N ASP A 27 0.57 -24.56 15.61
CA ASP A 27 1.90 -24.00 15.41
C ASP A 27 2.82 -24.99 14.67
N GLU A 28 2.49 -26.29 14.71
CA GLU A 28 3.18 -27.33 13.94
C GLU A 28 2.63 -27.51 12.51
N LEU A 29 1.50 -26.87 12.16
CA LEU A 29 0.94 -26.95 10.81
C LEU A 29 1.69 -26.02 9.85
N ASP A 30 2.01 -26.56 8.68
CA ASP A 30 2.54 -25.79 7.54
C ASP A 30 1.43 -24.97 6.87
N LEU A 31 0.96 -23.94 7.58
CA LEU A 31 -0.17 -23.12 7.16
C LEU A 31 0.11 -22.37 5.86
N GLU A 32 1.36 -21.98 5.59
CA GLU A 32 1.72 -21.24 4.37
C GLU A 32 1.41 -22.06 3.11
N ASN A 33 1.87 -23.32 3.07
CA ASN A 33 1.57 -24.19 1.93
C ASN A 33 0.09 -24.58 1.90
N ARG A 34 -0.53 -24.86 3.06
CA ARG A 34 -1.94 -25.26 3.12
C ARG A 34 -2.91 -24.17 2.70
N LEU A 35 -2.64 -22.91 3.03
CA LEU A 35 -3.48 -21.78 2.63
C LEU A 35 -3.40 -21.53 1.12
N ALA A 36 -2.25 -21.82 0.48
CA ALA A 36 -2.09 -21.73 -0.97
C ALA A 36 -2.88 -22.81 -1.74
N GLU A 37 -3.29 -23.89 -1.08
CA GLU A 37 -4.12 -24.97 -1.66
C GLU A 37 -5.63 -24.71 -1.56
N LEU A 38 -6.06 -23.60 -0.94
CA LEU A 38 -7.49 -23.30 -0.81
C LEU A 38 -8.11 -22.94 -2.17
N ASP A 39 -9.32 -23.44 -2.42
CA ASP A 39 -10.11 -23.04 -3.60
C ASP A 39 -10.50 -21.56 -3.58
N ASP A 40 -10.77 -21.02 -2.38
CA ASP A 40 -10.94 -19.60 -2.12
C ASP A 40 -9.73 -19.11 -1.32
N ASP A 41 -8.89 -18.30 -1.95
CA ASP A 41 -7.67 -17.74 -1.37
C ASP A 41 -7.96 -16.66 -0.31
N GLY A 42 -9.23 -16.33 -0.08
CA GLY A 42 -9.68 -15.43 0.97
C GLY A 42 -9.25 -13.98 0.73
N PHE A 43 -8.99 -13.58 -0.50
CA PHE A 43 -8.53 -12.23 -0.83
C PHE A 43 -9.51 -11.15 -0.34
N GLN A 44 -9.00 -10.24 0.50
CA GLN A 44 -9.77 -9.12 1.07
C GLN A 44 -9.48 -7.80 0.36
N GLY A 45 -8.33 -7.69 -0.31
CA GLY A 45 -7.91 -6.48 -1.00
C GLY A 45 -6.43 -6.17 -0.85
N LEU A 46 -6.05 -5.04 -1.43
CA LEU A 46 -4.71 -4.48 -1.37
C LEU A 46 -4.70 -3.27 -0.46
N GLU A 47 -3.67 -3.16 0.35
CA GLU A 47 -3.34 -1.95 1.07
C GLU A 47 -2.03 -1.37 0.58
N ARG A 48 -1.89 -0.05 0.68
CA ARG A 48 -0.67 0.65 0.31
C ARG A 48 -0.14 1.36 1.54
N GLU A 49 1.07 1.00 1.92
CA GLU A 49 1.76 1.59 3.06
C GLU A 49 2.88 2.48 2.55
N ILE A 50 2.82 3.76 2.88
CA ILE A 50 3.88 4.71 2.52
C ILE A 50 5.09 4.44 3.42
N ASN A 51 6.21 4.06 2.80
CA ASN A 51 7.45 3.80 3.53
C ASN A 51 8.24 5.09 3.73
N SER A 52 8.33 5.94 2.71
CA SER A 52 9.03 7.22 2.80
C SER A 52 8.56 8.22 1.74
N VAL A 53 8.75 9.50 2.06
CA VAL A 53 8.60 10.63 1.13
C VAL A 53 9.84 11.50 1.28
N THR A 54 10.49 11.83 0.17
CA THR A 54 11.71 12.65 0.18
C THR A 54 11.68 13.66 -0.95
N GLU A 55 12.00 14.91 -0.64
CA GLU A 55 12.19 15.94 -1.65
C GLU A 55 13.45 15.65 -2.45
N VAL A 56 13.36 15.78 -3.77
CA VAL A 56 14.48 15.51 -4.68
C VAL A 56 14.66 16.67 -5.66
N GLU A 57 15.73 16.62 -6.45
CA GLU A 57 15.92 17.57 -7.54
C GLU A 57 14.70 17.56 -8.47
N HIS A 58 14.33 18.74 -8.97
CA HIS A 58 13.17 18.89 -9.83
C HIS A 58 13.34 18.11 -11.13
N ASP A 59 12.42 17.17 -11.37
CA ASP A 59 12.34 16.38 -12.59
C ASP A 59 11.11 16.82 -13.42
N PRO A 60 11.30 17.48 -14.57
CA PRO A 60 10.20 17.92 -15.44
C PRO A 60 9.44 16.76 -16.10
N HIS A 61 9.97 15.53 -16.06
CA HIS A 61 9.33 14.35 -16.62
C HIS A 61 8.56 13.52 -15.58
N ALA A 62 8.64 13.89 -14.29
CA ALA A 62 7.91 13.21 -13.23
C ALA A 62 6.38 13.35 -13.39
N GLU A 63 5.65 12.30 -12.99
CA GLU A 63 4.20 12.29 -13.04
C GLU A 63 3.57 13.27 -12.03
N ILE A 64 2.45 13.89 -12.42
CA ILE A 64 1.72 14.82 -11.57
C ILE A 64 0.74 14.03 -10.69
N LEU A 65 1.16 13.78 -9.45
CA LEU A 65 0.34 13.05 -8.47
C LEU A 65 -0.93 13.82 -8.06
N VAL A 66 -0.84 15.14 -7.93
CA VAL A 66 -1.98 16.01 -7.63
C VAL A 66 -1.98 17.18 -8.61
N PRO A 67 -3.05 17.37 -9.42
CA PRO A 67 -3.12 18.49 -10.34
C PRO A 67 -3.11 19.81 -9.56
N ALA A 68 -2.45 20.83 -10.11
CA ALA A 68 -2.46 22.15 -9.51
C ALA A 68 -3.88 22.73 -9.56
N ASP A 69 -4.49 22.92 -8.40
CA ASP A 69 -5.74 23.67 -8.30
C ASP A 69 -5.45 25.17 -8.55
N PRO A 70 -6.13 25.84 -9.50
CA PRO A 70 -5.88 27.25 -9.81
C PRO A 70 -6.17 28.21 -8.64
N THR A 71 -6.82 27.75 -7.56
CA THR A 71 -7.04 28.56 -6.35
C THR A 71 -5.91 28.46 -5.32
N THR A 72 -5.06 27.43 -5.38
CA THR A 72 -3.95 27.23 -4.42
C THR A 72 -2.79 28.20 -4.65
N GLU A 73 -2.53 28.59 -5.90
CA GLU A 73 -1.48 29.57 -6.26
C GLU A 73 -1.73 30.96 -5.67
N ARG A 74 -2.99 31.29 -5.36
CA ARG A 74 -3.38 32.61 -4.84
C ARG A 74 -3.07 32.79 -3.36
N ARG A 75 -2.96 31.71 -2.56
CA ARG A 75 -2.65 31.79 -1.13
C ARG A 75 -1.17 32.03 -0.83
N VAL A 76 -0.27 31.56 -1.70
CA VAL A 76 1.18 31.74 -1.51
C VAL A 76 1.60 33.20 -1.73
N ARG A 77 0.90 33.95 -2.60
CA ARG A 77 1.24 35.35 -2.92
C ARG A 77 0.77 36.40 -1.90
N ILE A 78 0.00 36.04 -0.87
CA ILE A 78 -0.58 37.02 0.09
C ILE A 78 0.30 37.19 1.34
N ARG A 79 1.44 36.48 1.45
CA ARG A 79 2.39 36.62 2.56
C ARG A 79 3.70 37.28 2.13
N HIS A 80 3.62 38.46 1.51
CA HIS A 80 4.77 39.32 1.24
C HIS A 80 4.48 40.77 1.61
#